data_AF-A0A957PK71-F1
#
_entry.id   AF-A0A957PK71-F1
#
_cell.length_a   1.000
_cell.length_b   1.000
_cell.length_c   1.000
_cell.angle_alpha   90.00
_cell.angle_beta   90.00
_cell.angle_gamma   90.00
#
_symmetry.space_group_name_H-M   'P 1'
#
loop_
_entity.id
_entity.type
_entity.pdbx_description
1 polymer ?
#
loop_
_entity_poly.entity_id
_entity_poly.type
_entity_poly.pdbx_seq_one_letter_code
_entity_poly.pdbx_strand_id
1 'polypeptide(L)'
;FLNTLVLRTDLAGDPSFLDLLERVRATCVEAYANQDISFEQLIIELLSERERGRTPFFQIFFNMQSQQEQWDLRQMGLEDGQIRYLEQPELSAKFDLTLYVNETSENIGLTLLYNTALFQEARMADLLSQYHLLLQQIVDNPARALREYALVTERARAVLPDPAARLSNQWQGTIFERLDQWAAAQPDQPAVVDANVLWSYQELSANSNRLARFLQSCGITKGDVVAIYGQRNAALVCAILGVHKAGAATLILDPAYPSARLQQYIDATEPAGWLTFTQGDAPAAEVQACAARFAVRGQLALPNAPRAVAQVLADFGAEPCAVPVGPDDLASITFTSGSTGQPKGVMGRHGSLSHFYPWMTQRFAFTSADRFSLLSGLAHDPLQRDIFTALWVGAQIHVPDGTELWQPGYLPRWLAAQQITVAHLIPSMVHVLALAPNETQLPALRQALFVGESLTQQHVQQVRQLAPNVNIINLYGASETQRAVSYHEVPNIGPNGATDHAHSERPAQAQPK
;
A
#
# COMPACT_ATOMS: atom_id res chain seq x y z
N PHE A 1 -4.13 -32.48 44.84
CA PHE A 1 -5.15 -31.82 43.98
C PHE A 1 -4.46 -30.70 43.22
N LEU A 2 -4.84 -30.46 41.96
CA LEU A 2 -4.28 -29.37 41.13
C LEU A 2 -5.29 -28.21 41.10
N ASN A 3 -4.82 -26.99 41.33
CA ASN A 3 -5.62 -25.77 41.15
C ASN A 3 -4.93 -24.85 40.13
N THR A 4 -5.70 -24.07 39.39
CA THR A 4 -5.21 -23.13 38.37
C THR A 4 -5.22 -21.73 38.94
N LEU A 5 -4.06 -21.06 38.91
CA LEU A 5 -3.92 -19.68 39.36
C LEU A 5 -3.77 -18.74 38.16
N VAL A 6 -4.56 -17.67 38.16
CA VAL A 6 -4.48 -16.62 37.14
C VAL A 6 -3.44 -15.60 37.58
N LEU A 7 -2.32 -15.54 36.87
CA LEU A 7 -1.22 -14.63 37.17
C LEU A 7 -1.24 -13.44 36.20
N ARG A 8 -1.34 -12.23 36.75
CA ARG A 8 -1.28 -10.98 35.97
C ARG A 8 0.07 -10.30 36.19
N THR A 9 0.78 -10.06 35.09
CA THR A 9 2.09 -9.39 35.12
C THR A 9 2.00 -8.02 34.46
N ASP A 10 2.53 -6.99 35.12
CA ASP A 10 2.58 -5.62 34.61
C ASP A 10 3.97 -5.25 34.05
N LEU A 11 4.00 -4.98 32.74
CA LEU A 11 5.19 -4.58 31.99
C LEU A 11 5.29 -3.05 31.80
N ALA A 12 4.39 -2.26 32.41
CA ALA A 12 4.38 -0.82 32.27
C ALA A 12 5.68 -0.19 32.81
N GLY A 13 6.09 0.90 32.15
CA GLY A 13 7.29 1.66 32.49
C GLY A 13 8.60 1.12 31.92
N ASP A 14 8.55 0.07 31.09
CA ASP A 14 9.73 -0.58 30.49
C ASP A 14 10.81 -0.93 31.55
N PRO A 15 10.45 -1.79 32.53
CA PRO A 15 11.33 -2.14 33.63
C PRO A 15 12.60 -2.87 33.17
N SER A 16 13.60 -3.00 34.03
CA SER A 16 14.65 -4.01 33.82
C SER A 16 14.08 -5.43 33.99
N PHE A 17 14.79 -6.45 33.52
CA PHE A 17 14.37 -7.84 33.80
C PHE A 17 14.40 -8.14 35.30
N LEU A 18 15.35 -7.57 36.06
CA LEU A 18 15.40 -7.74 37.52
C LEU A 18 14.16 -7.14 38.21
N ASP A 19 13.76 -5.93 37.82
CA ASP A 19 12.54 -5.30 38.36
C ASP A 19 11.30 -6.11 37.98
N LEU A 20 11.24 -6.63 36.74
CA LEU A 20 10.16 -7.52 36.31
C LEU A 20 10.13 -8.81 37.14
N LEU A 21 11.29 -9.40 37.42
CA LEU A 21 11.40 -10.62 38.21
C LEU A 21 10.88 -10.38 39.64
N GLU A 22 11.18 -9.23 40.24
CA GLU A 22 10.63 -8.85 41.55
C GLU A 22 9.10 -8.69 41.51
N ARG A 23 8.57 -8.05 40.46
CA ARG A 23 7.12 -7.94 40.25
C ARG A 23 6.45 -9.30 40.10
N VAL A 24 7.00 -10.17 39.25
CA VAL A 24 6.49 -11.54 39.04
C VAL A 24 6.56 -12.34 40.33
N ARG A 25 7.65 -12.21 41.10
CA ARG A 25 7.77 -12.85 42.42
C ARG A 25 6.67 -12.39 43.36
N ALA A 26 6.42 -11.08 43.45
CA ALA A 26 5.35 -10.53 44.29
C ALA A 26 3.98 -11.09 43.87
N THR A 27 3.64 -11.05 42.58
CA THR A 27 2.40 -11.62 42.05
C THR A 27 2.26 -13.11 42.38
N CYS A 28 3.30 -13.91 42.19
CA CYS A 28 3.25 -15.35 42.48
C CYS A 28 3.05 -15.61 43.97
N VAL A 29 3.77 -14.90 44.84
CA VAL A 29 3.64 -15.05 46.31
C VAL A 29 2.22 -14.70 46.77
N GLU A 30 1.65 -13.59 46.27
CA GLU A 30 0.28 -13.19 46.59
C GLU A 30 -0.75 -14.20 46.08
N ALA A 31 -0.56 -14.72 44.86
CA ALA A 31 -1.44 -15.75 44.29
C ALA A 31 -1.37 -17.07 45.08
N TYR A 32 -0.17 -17.51 45.47
CA TYR A 32 0.01 -18.73 46.27
C TYR A 32 -0.57 -18.61 47.67
N ALA A 33 -0.54 -17.41 48.28
CA ALA A 33 -1.20 -17.15 49.56
C ALA A 33 -2.73 -17.32 49.50
N ASN A 34 -3.33 -17.26 48.31
CA ASN A 34 -4.77 -17.40 48.08
C ASN A 34 -5.13 -18.63 47.21
N GLN A 35 -4.23 -19.62 47.13
CA GLN A 35 -4.38 -20.77 46.22
C GLN A 35 -5.54 -21.72 46.55
N ASP A 36 -6.18 -21.56 47.71
CA ASP A 36 -7.32 -22.40 48.12
C ASP A 36 -8.62 -22.02 47.39
N ILE A 37 -8.69 -20.83 46.79
CA ILE A 37 -9.84 -20.41 45.97
C ILE A 37 -9.78 -21.13 44.62
N SER A 38 -10.85 -21.85 44.27
CA SER A 38 -10.87 -22.58 43.00
C SER A 38 -11.02 -21.65 41.81
N PHE A 39 -10.41 -22.01 40.68
CA PHE A 39 -10.57 -21.27 39.43
C PHE A 39 -12.05 -21.13 39.00
N GLU A 40 -12.88 -22.14 39.28
CA GLU A 40 -14.31 -22.11 39.00
C GLU A 40 -15.04 -21.01 39.79
N GLN A 41 -14.69 -20.82 41.07
CA GLN A 41 -15.25 -19.75 41.90
C GLN A 41 -14.87 -18.37 41.36
N LEU A 42 -13.63 -18.18 40.91
CA LEU A 42 -13.20 -16.93 40.28
C LEU A 42 -14.03 -16.60 39.03
N ILE A 43 -14.35 -17.61 38.21
CA ILE A 43 -15.21 -17.41 37.04
C ILE A 43 -16.62 -16.99 37.46
N ILE A 44 -17.20 -17.62 38.48
CA ILE A 44 -18.56 -17.31 38.95
C ILE A 44 -18.65 -15.88 39.48
N GLU A 45 -17.67 -15.45 40.26
CA GLU A 45 -17.70 -14.16 40.94
C GLU A 45 -17.30 -12.97 40.05
N LEU A 46 -16.34 -13.18 39.13
CA LEU A 46 -15.73 -12.08 38.38
C LEU A 46 -16.18 -11.99 36.91
N LEU A 47 -16.75 -13.05 36.34
CA LEU A 47 -17.07 -13.09 34.92
C LEU A 47 -18.59 -13.01 34.68
N SER A 48 -19.06 -11.84 34.24
CA SER A 48 -20.48 -11.61 33.94
C SER A 48 -20.94 -12.21 32.62
N GLU A 49 -20.07 -12.28 31.60
CA GLU A 49 -20.38 -12.83 30.28
C GLU A 49 -19.26 -13.76 29.81
N ARG A 50 -19.63 -14.91 29.22
CA ARG A 50 -18.69 -15.92 28.71
C ARG A 50 -18.64 -15.86 27.19
N GLU A 51 -17.44 -15.67 26.65
CA GLU A 51 -17.17 -15.91 25.24
C GLU A 51 -17.07 -17.42 24.97
N ARG A 52 -17.84 -17.91 23.99
CA ARG A 52 -17.75 -19.32 23.57
C ARG A 52 -16.43 -19.56 22.84
N GLY A 53 -15.71 -20.61 23.23
CA GLY A 53 -14.48 -21.02 22.55
C GLY A 53 -13.19 -20.39 23.09
N ARG A 54 -13.25 -19.61 24.17
CA ARG A 54 -12.06 -19.09 24.86
C ARG A 54 -12.09 -19.42 26.34
N THR A 55 -10.92 -19.69 26.91
CA THR A 55 -10.77 -19.88 28.36
C THR A 55 -10.87 -18.53 29.08
N PRO A 56 -11.64 -18.45 30.19
CA PRO A 56 -11.76 -17.21 30.96
C PRO A 56 -10.41 -16.72 31.48
N PHE A 57 -10.21 -15.40 31.49
CA PHE A 57 -9.06 -14.66 32.04
C PHE A 57 -7.69 -14.87 31.37
N PHE A 58 -7.38 -16.04 30.82
CA PHE A 58 -6.09 -16.32 30.18
C PHE A 58 -6.22 -17.35 29.04
N GLN A 59 -5.27 -17.33 28.10
CA GLN A 59 -5.19 -18.26 26.97
C GLN A 59 -3.86 -19.01 26.88
N ILE A 60 -2.89 -18.64 27.73
CA ILE A 60 -1.57 -19.26 27.80
C ILE A 60 -1.44 -19.91 29.18
N PHE A 61 -1.17 -21.21 29.21
CA PHE A 61 -0.95 -21.95 30.44
C PHE A 61 0.55 -22.22 30.62
N PHE A 62 1.07 -21.96 31.82
CA PHE A 62 2.45 -22.25 32.17
C PHE A 62 2.47 -23.28 33.29
N ASN A 63 3.22 -24.37 33.08
CA ASN A 63 3.34 -25.44 34.06
C ASN A 63 4.80 -25.81 34.22
N MET A 64 5.32 -25.61 35.43
CA MET A 64 6.69 -25.99 35.77
C MET A 64 6.66 -27.09 36.81
N GLN A 65 7.34 -28.20 36.51
CA GLN A 65 7.56 -29.30 37.44
C GLN A 65 9.05 -29.40 37.73
N SER A 66 9.42 -29.11 38.98
CA SER A 66 10.78 -29.34 39.49
C SER A 66 10.83 -30.76 40.04
N GLN A 67 11.74 -31.58 39.51
CA GLN A 67 12.01 -32.96 39.92
C GLN A 67 10.77 -33.88 39.88
N GLN A 68 10.60 -34.60 38.77
CA GLN A 68 10.06 -35.95 38.94
C GLN A 68 11.15 -36.77 39.62
N GLU A 69 10.87 -37.32 40.80
CA GLU A 69 11.54 -38.55 41.21
C GLU A 69 11.34 -39.52 40.05
N GLN A 70 12.36 -39.66 39.20
CA GLN A 70 12.38 -40.79 38.28
C GLN A 70 12.31 -42.01 39.18
N TRP A 71 11.19 -42.73 39.13
CA TRP A 71 11.11 -44.02 39.78
C TRP A 71 12.32 -44.81 39.32
N ASP A 72 13.23 -45.12 40.24
CA ASP A 72 14.33 -45.99 39.92
C ASP A 72 13.72 -47.40 39.79
N LEU A 73 13.25 -47.73 38.59
CA LEU A 73 12.57 -48.98 38.31
C LEU A 73 13.49 -50.18 38.60
N ARG A 74 14.82 -49.97 38.61
CA ARG A 74 15.80 -50.96 39.06
C ARG A 74 15.76 -51.18 40.57
N GLN A 75 15.53 -50.12 41.37
CA GLN A 75 15.23 -50.27 42.81
C GLN A 75 13.88 -50.95 43.07
N MET A 76 12.96 -50.91 42.10
CA MET A 76 11.69 -51.64 42.14
C MET A 76 11.78 -53.07 41.59
N GLY A 77 12.98 -53.56 41.25
CA GLY A 77 13.23 -54.93 40.81
C GLY A 77 12.90 -55.22 39.34
N LEU A 78 12.69 -54.18 38.52
CA LEU A 78 12.44 -54.32 37.08
C LEU A 78 13.76 -54.22 36.30
N GLU A 79 14.04 -55.22 35.45
CA GLU A 79 15.23 -55.26 34.60
C GLU A 79 15.00 -54.56 33.25
N ASP A 80 16.08 -54.09 32.61
CA ASP A 80 16.03 -53.55 31.25
C ASP A 80 15.48 -54.62 30.28
N GLY A 81 14.38 -54.31 29.58
CA GLY A 81 13.67 -55.22 28.69
C GLY A 81 12.31 -55.72 29.23
N GLN A 82 12.01 -55.52 30.52
CA GLN A 82 10.68 -55.75 31.10
C GLN A 82 9.77 -54.52 31.01
N ILE A 83 10.30 -53.38 30.57
CA ILE A 83 9.62 -52.10 30.52
C ILE A 83 9.40 -51.71 29.06
N ARG A 84 8.15 -51.41 28.71
CA ARG A 84 7.80 -50.77 27.44
C ARG A 84 7.18 -49.43 27.73
N TYR A 85 7.91 -48.35 27.47
CA TYR A 85 7.34 -47.01 27.44
C TYR A 85 6.38 -46.96 26.25
N LEU A 86 5.09 -46.77 26.53
CA LEU A 86 4.12 -46.47 25.50
C LEU A 86 4.23 -44.98 25.19
N GLU A 87 4.17 -44.62 23.90
CA GLU A 87 4.03 -43.23 23.51
C GLU A 87 2.82 -42.65 24.24
N GLN A 88 3.03 -41.51 24.91
CA GLN A 88 1.91 -40.82 25.54
C GLN A 88 0.92 -40.44 24.44
N PRO A 89 -0.40 -40.62 24.66
CA PRO A 89 -1.38 -40.19 23.68
C PRO A 89 -1.19 -38.71 23.38
N GLU A 90 -1.33 -38.33 22.10
CA GLU A 90 -1.30 -36.93 21.69
C GLU A 90 -2.27 -36.14 22.58
N LEU A 91 -1.72 -35.26 23.40
CA LEU A 91 -2.50 -34.41 24.28
C LEU A 91 -3.23 -33.38 23.41
N SER A 92 -4.56 -33.36 23.46
CA SER A 92 -5.30 -32.27 22.83
C SER A 92 -5.00 -30.96 23.56
N ALA A 93 -4.72 -29.90 22.80
CA ALA A 93 -4.48 -28.57 23.35
C ALA A 93 -5.76 -28.06 24.04
N LYS A 94 -5.67 -27.82 25.35
CA LYS A 94 -6.77 -27.29 26.18
C LYS A 94 -6.85 -25.76 26.17
N PHE A 95 -5.75 -25.12 25.80
CA PHE A 95 -5.55 -23.67 25.73
C PHE A 95 -4.93 -23.32 24.37
N ASP A 96 -4.87 -22.03 24.03
CA ASP A 96 -4.23 -21.59 22.79
C ASP A 96 -2.76 -22.02 22.78
N LEU A 97 -2.06 -21.83 23.91
CA LEU A 97 -0.68 -22.28 24.16
C LEU A 97 -0.54 -22.87 25.57
N THR A 98 0.27 -23.92 25.72
CA THR A 98 0.68 -24.45 27.02
C THR A 98 2.18 -24.74 27.00
N LEU A 99 2.93 -24.07 27.87
CA LEU A 99 4.36 -24.31 28.06
C LEU A 99 4.57 -25.19 29.29
N TYR A 100 5.02 -26.42 29.06
CA TYR A 100 5.51 -27.31 30.10
C TYR A 100 7.02 -27.10 30.26
N VAL A 101 7.46 -26.93 31.50
CA VAL A 101 8.85 -26.78 31.89
C VAL A 101 9.21 -27.93 32.82
N ASN A 102 10.17 -28.74 32.41
CA ASN A 102 10.70 -29.85 33.19
C ASN A 102 12.14 -29.55 33.54
N GLU A 103 12.43 -29.37 34.82
CA GLU A 103 13.78 -29.10 35.31
C GLU A 103 14.45 -30.38 35.78
N THR A 104 15.64 -30.68 35.24
CA THR A 104 16.53 -31.74 35.69
C THR A 104 17.79 -31.13 36.32
N SER A 105 18.66 -31.96 36.89
CA SER A 105 19.93 -31.50 37.48
C SER A 105 20.88 -30.86 36.45
N GLU A 106 20.72 -31.14 35.15
CA GLU A 106 21.64 -30.69 34.11
C GLU A 106 21.01 -29.74 33.08
N ASN A 107 19.68 -29.75 32.94
CA ASN A 107 18.99 -28.99 31.91
C ASN A 107 17.56 -28.61 32.30
N ILE A 108 17.03 -27.58 31.61
CA ILE A 108 15.63 -27.20 31.64
C ILE A 108 15.02 -27.59 30.28
N GLY A 109 14.14 -28.59 30.29
CA GLY A 109 13.36 -29.01 29.13
C GLY A 109 12.10 -28.14 28.96
N LEU A 110 11.87 -27.65 27.73
CA LEU A 110 10.68 -26.88 27.37
C LEU A 110 9.84 -27.68 26.37
N THR A 111 8.56 -27.86 26.65
CA THR A 111 7.60 -28.49 25.74
C THR A 111 6.42 -27.56 25.51
N LEU A 112 6.26 -27.09 24.27
CA LEU A 112 5.15 -26.21 23.88
C LEU A 112 4.05 -27.03 23.19
N LEU A 113 2.89 -27.10 23.83
CA LEU A 113 1.66 -27.61 23.25
C LEU A 113 0.81 -26.44 22.75
N TYR A 114 0.25 -26.52 21.54
CA TYR A 114 -0.48 -25.41 20.93
C TYR A 114 -1.69 -25.87 20.11
N ASN A 115 -2.67 -24.98 19.95
CA ASN A 115 -3.85 -25.23 19.13
C ASN A 115 -3.54 -25.10 17.63
N THR A 116 -3.60 -26.20 16.90
CA THR A 116 -3.29 -26.26 15.45
C THR A 116 -4.32 -25.55 14.56
N ALA A 117 -5.52 -25.24 15.08
CA ALA A 117 -6.47 -24.38 14.39
C ALA A 117 -6.04 -22.91 14.37
N LEU A 118 -5.12 -22.51 15.26
CA LEU A 118 -4.62 -21.14 15.39
C LEU A 118 -3.16 -21.00 14.92
N PHE A 119 -2.34 -22.04 15.15
CA PHE A 119 -0.89 -21.96 14.95
C PHE A 119 -0.35 -23.08 14.08
N GLN A 120 0.61 -22.73 13.24
CA GLN A 120 1.39 -23.66 12.44
C GLN A 120 2.68 -24.04 13.18
N GLU A 121 3.17 -25.27 12.96
CA GLU A 121 4.39 -25.79 13.57
C GLU A 121 5.60 -24.88 13.35
N ALA A 122 5.82 -24.42 12.11
CA ALA A 122 6.92 -23.52 11.78
C ALA A 122 6.91 -22.23 12.61
N ARG A 123 5.73 -21.65 12.85
CA ARG A 123 5.56 -20.44 13.66
C ARG A 123 5.87 -20.71 15.14
N MET A 124 5.54 -21.89 15.64
CA MET A 124 5.80 -22.29 17.03
C MET A 124 7.27 -22.62 17.26
N ALA A 125 7.94 -23.21 16.27
CA ALA A 125 9.40 -23.40 16.29
C ALA A 125 10.15 -22.06 16.32
N ASP A 126 9.69 -21.07 15.54
CA ASP A 126 10.24 -19.71 15.60
C ASP A 126 10.03 -19.08 16.98
N LEU A 127 8.83 -19.23 17.57
CA LEU A 127 8.53 -18.71 18.91
C LEU A 127 9.44 -19.31 19.98
N LEU A 128 9.68 -20.63 19.96
CA LEU A 128 10.61 -21.28 20.88
C LEU A 128 12.05 -20.82 20.67
N SER A 129 12.47 -20.60 19.42
CA SER A 129 13.80 -20.07 19.11
C SER A 129 13.97 -18.63 19.63
N GLN A 130 12.92 -17.81 19.51
CA GLN A 130 12.87 -16.46 20.07
C GLN A 130 12.92 -16.47 21.59
N TYR A 131 12.18 -17.38 22.23
CA TYR A 131 12.18 -17.53 23.67
C TYR A 131 13.55 -17.97 24.20
N HIS A 132 14.19 -18.95 23.55
CA HIS A 132 15.56 -19.35 23.88
C HIS A 132 16.56 -18.19 23.75
N LEU A 133 16.51 -17.43 22.65
CA LEU A 133 17.35 -16.24 22.47
C LEU A 133 17.10 -15.18 23.56
N LEU A 134 15.85 -14.98 23.96
CA LEU A 134 15.50 -14.06 25.03
C LEU A 134 16.12 -14.52 26.36
N LEU A 135 16.00 -15.80 26.70
CA LEU A 135 16.60 -16.37 27.91
C LEU A 135 18.13 -16.20 27.94
N GLN A 136 18.81 -16.42 26.81
CA GLN A 136 20.26 -16.19 26.71
C GLN A 136 20.63 -14.73 27.01
N GLN A 137 19.94 -13.77 26.38
CA GLN A 137 20.22 -12.34 26.61
C GLN A 137 19.93 -11.90 28.05
N ILE A 138 18.88 -12.46 28.68
CA ILE A 138 18.55 -12.19 30.08
C ILE A 138 19.68 -12.67 31.00
N VAL A 139 20.21 -13.88 30.77
CA VAL A 139 21.33 -14.42 31.56
C VAL A 139 22.58 -13.57 31.37
N ASP A 140 22.85 -13.11 30.15
CA ASP A 140 24.02 -12.28 29.85
C ASP A 140 23.99 -10.91 30.54
N ASN A 141 22.82 -10.25 30.60
CA ASN A 141 22.67 -8.97 31.28
C ASN A 141 21.22 -8.71 31.73
N PRO A 142 20.84 -9.15 32.95
CA PRO A 142 19.47 -9.02 33.44
C PRO A 142 19.10 -7.58 33.87
N ALA A 143 20.07 -6.68 33.97
CA ALA A 143 19.83 -5.29 34.35
C ALA A 143 19.33 -4.41 33.17
N ARG A 144 19.30 -4.95 31.95
CA ARG A 144 18.78 -4.22 30.77
C ARG A 144 17.26 -4.05 30.83
N ALA A 145 16.80 -2.93 30.28
CA ALA A 145 15.39 -2.67 30.06
C ALA A 145 14.78 -3.69 29.09
N LEU A 146 13.50 -4.04 29.27
CA LEU A 146 12.85 -5.07 28.46
C LEU A 146 12.91 -4.79 26.95
N ARG A 147 12.77 -3.52 26.54
CA ARG A 147 12.84 -3.11 25.12
C ARG A 147 14.17 -3.40 24.43
N GLU A 148 15.23 -3.62 25.21
CA GLU A 148 16.59 -3.84 24.67
C GLU A 148 16.83 -5.31 24.28
N TYR A 149 15.98 -6.23 24.73
CA TYR A 149 16.06 -7.63 24.32
C TYR A 149 15.52 -7.82 22.90
N ALA A 150 16.33 -8.39 22.03
CA ALA A 150 15.93 -8.68 20.65
C ALA A 150 15.22 -10.03 20.55
N LEU A 151 14.12 -10.07 19.80
CA LEU A 151 13.46 -11.32 19.36
C LEU A 151 13.86 -11.70 17.91
N VAL A 152 14.83 -10.99 17.33
CA VAL A 152 15.33 -11.30 15.98
C VAL A 152 16.40 -12.38 16.09
N THR A 153 16.00 -13.62 15.86
CA THR A 153 16.91 -14.77 15.78
C THR A 153 17.81 -14.69 14.56
N GLU A 154 18.91 -15.44 14.56
CA GLU A 154 19.83 -15.49 13.40
C GLU A 154 19.10 -15.96 12.13
N ARG A 155 18.21 -16.95 12.27
CA ARG A 155 17.33 -17.42 11.19
C ARG A 155 16.40 -16.30 10.69
N ALA A 156 15.82 -15.50 11.58
CA ALA A 156 14.98 -14.37 11.18
C ALA A 156 15.80 -13.26 10.51
N ARG A 157 16.99 -12.96 11.01
CA ARG A 157 17.90 -11.94 10.44
C ARG A 157 18.25 -12.24 8.98
N ALA A 158 18.38 -13.51 8.61
CA ALA A 158 18.65 -13.93 7.23
C ALA A 158 17.51 -13.63 6.24
N VAL A 159 16.27 -13.41 6.72
CA VAL A 159 15.09 -13.17 5.86
C VAL A 159 14.45 -11.79 6.06
N LEU A 160 14.83 -11.06 7.11
CA LEU A 160 14.35 -9.70 7.35
C LEU A 160 15.08 -8.72 6.43
N PRO A 161 14.37 -7.72 5.87
CA PRO A 161 15.03 -6.65 5.12
C PRO A 161 15.93 -5.85 6.07
N ASP A 162 17.08 -5.41 5.56
CA ASP A 162 17.95 -4.46 6.27
C ASP A 162 17.35 -3.05 6.17
N PRO A 163 16.83 -2.47 7.27
CA PRO A 163 16.27 -1.12 7.25
C PRO A 163 17.34 -0.04 7.03
N ALA A 164 18.64 -0.36 7.22
CA ALA A 164 19.74 0.55 6.97
C ALA A 164 20.30 0.48 5.53
N ALA A 165 19.78 -0.44 4.71
CA ALA A 165 20.20 -0.58 3.32
C ALA A 165 19.95 0.73 2.56
N ARG A 166 21.01 1.31 1.99
CA ARG A 166 20.91 2.52 1.17
C ARG A 166 20.23 2.18 -0.16
N LEU A 167 19.08 2.81 -0.41
CA LEU A 167 18.43 2.79 -1.71
C LEU A 167 19.13 3.77 -2.65
N SER A 168 19.14 3.45 -3.95
CA SER A 168 19.65 4.37 -4.97
C SER A 168 18.78 5.62 -5.01
N ASN A 169 19.40 6.79 -4.92
CA ASN A 169 18.78 8.10 -5.08
C ASN A 169 19.05 8.71 -6.46
N GLN A 170 19.50 7.89 -7.42
CA GLN A 170 19.78 8.37 -8.77
C GLN A 170 18.48 8.84 -9.44
N TRP A 171 18.47 10.11 -9.82
CA TRP A 171 17.34 10.73 -10.48
C TRP A 171 17.47 10.61 -12.00
N GLN A 172 16.42 10.13 -12.66
CA GLN A 172 16.40 9.90 -14.11
C GLN A 172 15.75 11.05 -14.90
N GLY A 173 15.75 12.25 -14.33
CA GLY A 173 15.08 13.42 -14.91
C GLY A 173 13.57 13.45 -14.65
N THR A 174 12.93 14.41 -15.28
CA THR A 174 11.50 14.70 -15.18
C THR A 174 10.68 13.87 -16.17
N ILE A 175 9.38 13.74 -15.91
CA ILE A 175 8.46 13.05 -16.83
C ILE A 175 8.31 13.82 -18.15
N PHE A 176 8.35 15.15 -18.12
CA PHE A 176 8.17 15.93 -19.34
C PHE A 176 9.40 15.87 -20.27
N GLU A 177 10.60 15.62 -19.75
CA GLU A 177 11.78 15.32 -20.58
C GLU A 177 11.61 13.97 -21.30
N ARG A 178 10.99 12.96 -20.64
CA ARG A 178 10.63 11.69 -21.30
C ARG A 178 9.59 11.90 -22.39
N LEU A 179 8.57 12.74 -22.14
CA LEU A 179 7.60 13.12 -23.16
C LEU A 179 8.29 13.75 -24.38
N ASP A 180 9.22 14.68 -24.17
CA ASP A 180 9.91 15.37 -25.27
C ASP A 180 10.79 14.40 -26.08
N GLN A 181 11.40 13.40 -25.43
CA GLN A 181 12.11 12.30 -26.11
C GLN A 181 11.17 11.50 -27.02
N TRP A 182 9.97 11.15 -26.54
CA TRP A 182 8.96 10.45 -27.35
C TRP A 182 8.40 11.32 -28.46
N ALA A 183 8.17 12.61 -28.22
CA ALA A 183 7.72 13.56 -29.24
C ALA A 183 8.73 13.72 -30.38
N ALA A 184 10.03 13.62 -30.10
CA ALA A 184 11.07 13.63 -31.12
C ALA A 184 11.19 12.28 -31.85
N ALA A 185 11.07 11.15 -31.13
CA ALA A 185 11.28 9.82 -31.70
C ALA A 185 10.05 9.27 -32.44
N GLN A 186 8.84 9.58 -31.97
CA GLN A 186 7.56 9.04 -32.44
C GLN A 186 6.48 10.15 -32.45
N PRO A 187 6.66 11.23 -33.23
CA PRO A 187 5.83 12.44 -33.16
C PRO A 187 4.34 12.17 -33.40
N ASP A 188 4.01 11.30 -34.37
CA ASP A 188 2.64 11.03 -34.80
C ASP A 188 1.96 9.91 -33.99
N GLN A 189 2.68 9.24 -33.10
CA GLN A 189 2.10 8.20 -32.27
C GLN A 189 1.06 8.82 -31.31
N PRO A 190 -0.12 8.19 -31.13
CA PRO A 190 -1.08 8.65 -30.14
C PRO A 190 -0.48 8.62 -28.72
N ALA A 191 -0.58 9.73 -28.00
CA ALA A 191 -0.22 9.84 -26.59
C ALA A 191 -1.46 9.79 -25.69
N VAL A 192 -2.52 10.52 -26.06
CA VAL A 192 -3.78 10.56 -25.31
C VAL A 192 -4.95 10.38 -26.26
N VAL A 193 -5.84 9.46 -25.94
CA VAL A 193 -7.03 9.10 -26.70
C VAL A 193 -8.25 9.31 -25.81
N ASP A 194 -9.15 10.15 -26.26
CA ASP A 194 -10.46 10.43 -25.66
C ASP A 194 -11.53 10.13 -26.75
N ALA A 195 -12.81 10.08 -26.39
CA ALA A 195 -13.89 9.64 -27.26
C ALA A 195 -13.94 10.37 -28.62
N ASN A 196 -13.63 11.67 -28.62
CA ASN A 196 -13.74 12.52 -29.81
C ASN A 196 -12.42 13.20 -30.22
N VAL A 197 -11.35 13.01 -29.45
CA VAL A 197 -10.07 13.69 -29.70
C VAL A 197 -8.91 12.73 -29.49
N LEU A 198 -7.90 12.88 -30.34
CA LEU A 198 -6.64 12.17 -30.25
C LEU A 198 -5.54 13.22 -30.21
N TRP A 199 -4.62 13.06 -29.26
CA TRP A 199 -3.43 13.88 -29.12
C TRP A 199 -2.22 13.03 -29.46
N SER A 200 -1.44 13.44 -30.46
CA SER A 200 -0.15 12.81 -30.70
C SER A 200 0.89 13.22 -29.65
N TYR A 201 2.01 12.50 -29.55
CA TYR A 201 3.14 12.89 -28.69
C TYR A 201 3.67 14.28 -29.06
N GLN A 202 3.76 14.61 -30.34
CA GLN A 202 4.15 15.94 -30.81
C GLN A 202 3.16 17.02 -30.37
N GLU A 203 1.86 16.79 -30.57
CA GLU A 203 0.82 17.77 -30.20
C GLU A 203 0.77 17.99 -28.69
N LEU A 204 0.93 16.93 -27.88
CA LEU A 204 0.95 17.01 -26.44
C LEU A 204 2.18 17.79 -25.92
N SER A 205 3.37 17.50 -26.45
CA SER A 205 4.60 18.24 -26.11
C SER A 205 4.48 19.72 -26.52
N ALA A 206 4.07 19.99 -27.76
CA ALA A 206 3.95 21.35 -28.29
C ALA A 206 2.95 22.20 -27.49
N ASN A 207 1.75 21.68 -27.23
CA ASN A 207 0.72 22.43 -26.50
C ASN A 207 1.04 22.59 -25.01
N SER A 208 1.66 21.59 -24.38
CA SER A 208 2.12 21.74 -22.98
C SER A 208 3.26 22.76 -22.87
N ASN A 209 4.15 22.85 -23.86
CA ASN A 209 5.16 23.92 -23.94
C ASN A 209 4.52 25.31 -24.11
N ARG A 210 3.50 25.44 -24.97
CA ARG A 210 2.75 26.70 -25.15
C ARG A 210 2.09 27.14 -23.84
N LEU A 211 1.45 26.21 -23.14
CA LEU A 211 0.81 26.46 -21.86
C LEU A 211 1.83 26.88 -20.80
N ALA A 212 2.98 26.21 -20.74
CA ALA A 212 4.06 26.57 -19.82
C ALA A 212 4.54 28.01 -20.04
N ARG A 213 4.72 28.42 -21.31
CA ARG A 213 5.10 29.81 -21.66
C ARG A 213 4.02 30.82 -21.30
N PHE A 214 2.74 30.49 -21.51
CA PHE A 214 1.64 31.33 -21.08
C PHE A 214 1.71 31.56 -19.56
N LEU A 215 1.83 30.48 -18.78
CA LEU A 215 1.93 30.58 -17.31
C LEU A 215 3.14 31.44 -16.89
N GLN A 216 4.29 31.26 -17.53
CA GLN A 216 5.49 32.09 -17.28
C GLN A 216 5.27 33.55 -17.64
N SER A 217 4.55 33.85 -18.73
CA SER A 217 4.23 35.23 -19.12
C SER A 217 3.30 35.92 -18.11
N CYS A 218 2.49 35.14 -17.38
CA CYS A 218 1.72 35.58 -16.23
C CYS A 218 2.56 35.70 -14.95
N GLY A 219 3.87 35.44 -15.01
CA GLY A 219 4.77 35.49 -13.86
C GLY A 219 4.72 34.26 -12.96
N ILE A 220 4.12 33.14 -13.38
CA ILE A 220 4.21 31.86 -12.67
C ILE A 220 5.65 31.36 -12.74
N THR A 221 6.19 30.98 -11.60
CA THR A 221 7.58 30.56 -11.42
C THR A 221 7.69 29.29 -10.61
N LYS A 222 8.92 28.80 -10.44
CA LYS A 222 9.22 27.61 -9.67
C LYS A 222 8.74 27.73 -8.21
N GLY A 223 7.99 26.73 -7.75
CA GLY A 223 7.42 26.68 -6.40
C GLY A 223 6.01 27.30 -6.27
N ASP A 224 5.54 28.03 -7.30
CA ASP A 224 4.15 28.45 -7.36
C ASP A 224 3.21 27.24 -7.51
N VAL A 225 1.98 27.38 -7.03
CA VAL A 225 0.91 26.39 -7.21
C VAL A 225 -0.06 26.87 -8.28
N VAL A 226 -0.37 26.00 -9.25
CA VAL A 226 -1.42 26.21 -10.23
C VAL A 226 -2.57 25.25 -9.93
N ALA A 227 -3.72 25.80 -9.56
CA ALA A 227 -4.93 25.04 -9.36
C ALA A 227 -5.56 24.67 -10.72
N ILE A 228 -5.98 23.41 -10.85
CA ILE A 228 -6.67 22.88 -12.02
C ILE A 228 -8.04 22.41 -11.54
N TYR A 229 -9.12 23.06 -11.98
CA TYR A 229 -10.47 22.57 -11.75
C TYR A 229 -10.68 21.35 -12.65
N GLY A 230 -10.60 20.16 -12.05
CA GLY A 230 -10.34 18.91 -12.73
C GLY A 230 -11.49 18.46 -13.60
N GLN A 231 -11.18 18.00 -14.80
CA GLN A 231 -12.13 17.28 -15.63
C GLN A 231 -11.40 16.08 -16.25
N ARG A 232 -12.07 14.93 -16.32
CA ARG A 232 -11.51 13.74 -16.96
C ARG A 232 -11.61 13.86 -18.47
N ASN A 233 -10.62 14.49 -19.08
CA ASN A 233 -10.50 14.71 -20.53
C ASN A 233 -9.02 14.67 -20.96
N ALA A 234 -8.75 14.69 -22.26
CA ALA A 234 -7.37 14.69 -22.77
C ALA A 234 -6.59 15.96 -22.40
N ALA A 235 -7.26 17.13 -22.39
CA ALA A 235 -6.62 18.41 -22.05
C ALA A 235 -6.09 18.47 -20.60
N LEU A 236 -6.61 17.67 -19.67
CA LEU A 236 -6.07 17.56 -18.31
C LEU A 236 -4.60 17.11 -18.31
N VAL A 237 -4.26 16.16 -19.17
CA VAL A 237 -2.87 15.68 -19.30
C VAL A 237 -1.97 16.82 -19.79
N CYS A 238 -2.42 17.58 -20.79
CA CYS A 238 -1.72 18.77 -21.28
C CYS A 238 -1.57 19.84 -20.18
N ALA A 239 -2.62 20.07 -19.37
CA ALA A 239 -2.62 21.03 -18.29
C ALA A 239 -1.57 20.70 -17.22
N ILE A 240 -1.55 19.45 -16.75
CA ILE A 240 -0.58 18.95 -15.76
C ILE A 240 0.85 19.11 -16.29
N LEU A 241 1.10 18.68 -17.54
CA LEU A 241 2.42 18.78 -18.16
C LEU A 241 2.87 20.24 -18.36
N GLY A 242 1.97 21.13 -18.76
CA GLY A 242 2.28 22.55 -18.94
C GLY A 242 2.63 23.24 -17.62
N VAL A 243 1.92 22.91 -16.53
CA VAL A 243 2.25 23.39 -15.18
C VAL A 243 3.63 22.88 -14.75
N HIS A 244 3.91 21.59 -14.93
CA HIS A 244 5.22 21.01 -14.60
C HIS A 244 6.36 21.62 -15.44
N LYS A 245 6.16 21.83 -16.74
CA LYS A 245 7.13 22.48 -17.64
C LYS A 245 7.35 23.96 -17.31
N ALA A 246 6.39 24.62 -16.66
CA ALA A 246 6.57 25.96 -16.09
C ALA A 246 7.40 25.97 -14.79
N GLY A 247 7.66 24.78 -14.20
CA GLY A 247 8.33 24.61 -12.91
C GLY A 247 7.41 24.74 -11.69
N ALA A 248 6.10 24.87 -11.92
CA ALA A 248 5.09 25.03 -10.89
C ALA A 248 4.49 23.67 -10.47
N ALA A 249 3.88 23.65 -9.29
CA ALA A 249 3.19 22.49 -8.76
C ALA A 249 1.71 22.48 -9.13
N THR A 250 1.16 21.30 -9.37
CA THR A 250 -0.26 21.10 -9.65
C THR A 250 -1.07 20.90 -8.37
N LEU A 251 -2.23 21.56 -8.29
CA LEU A 251 -3.30 21.21 -7.35
C LEU A 251 -4.55 20.89 -8.17
N ILE A 252 -4.99 19.63 -8.18
CA ILE A 252 -6.21 19.24 -8.90
C ILE A 252 -7.40 19.31 -7.93
N LEU A 253 -8.39 20.13 -8.27
CA LEU A 253 -9.64 20.29 -7.54
C LEU A 253 -10.71 19.43 -8.22
N ASP A 254 -11.12 18.33 -7.58
CA ASP A 254 -12.15 17.43 -8.13
C ASP A 254 -13.56 18.05 -7.95
N PRO A 255 -14.30 18.33 -9.04
CA PRO A 255 -15.66 18.87 -8.97
C PRO A 255 -16.65 17.99 -8.21
N ALA A 256 -16.35 16.69 -8.06
CA ALA A 256 -17.20 15.77 -7.31
C ALA A 256 -17.15 16.03 -5.78
N TYR A 257 -16.19 16.81 -5.29
CA TYR A 257 -16.09 17.15 -3.89
C TYR A 257 -16.95 18.38 -3.53
N PRO A 258 -17.47 18.45 -2.29
CA PRO A 258 -18.23 19.62 -1.84
C PRO A 258 -17.43 20.92 -1.96
N SER A 259 -18.06 22.02 -2.41
CA SER A 259 -17.40 23.32 -2.59
C SER A 259 -16.63 23.79 -1.35
N ALA A 260 -17.19 23.60 -0.15
CA ALA A 260 -16.53 23.95 1.11
C ALA A 260 -15.17 23.24 1.29
N ARG A 261 -15.06 22.00 0.82
CA ARG A 261 -13.81 21.24 0.87
C ARG A 261 -12.80 21.75 -0.15
N LEU A 262 -13.25 22.11 -1.35
CA LEU A 262 -12.38 22.72 -2.37
C LEU A 262 -11.85 24.09 -1.92
N GLN A 263 -12.69 24.89 -1.24
CA GLN A 263 -12.28 26.17 -0.65
C GLN A 263 -11.16 25.99 0.39
N GLN A 264 -11.25 24.97 1.25
CA GLN A 264 -10.18 24.65 2.20
C GLN A 264 -8.86 24.32 1.48
N TYR A 265 -8.90 23.64 0.33
CA TYR A 265 -7.70 23.32 -0.43
C TYR A 265 -7.09 24.58 -1.05
N ILE A 266 -7.93 25.47 -1.58
CA ILE A 266 -7.51 26.76 -2.14
C ILE A 266 -6.90 27.64 -1.04
N ASP A 267 -7.59 27.77 0.11
CA ASP A 267 -7.11 28.57 1.25
C ASP A 267 -5.77 28.03 1.78
N ALA A 268 -5.57 26.72 1.79
CA ALA A 268 -4.34 26.10 2.27
C ALA A 268 -3.16 26.17 1.28
N THR A 269 -3.39 26.50 0.01
CA THR A 269 -2.37 26.49 -1.04
C THR A 269 -2.14 27.82 -1.74
N GLU A 270 -3.08 28.76 -1.61
CA GLU A 270 -3.00 30.11 -2.17
C GLU A 270 -2.54 30.12 -3.64
N PRO A 271 -3.28 29.45 -4.54
CA PRO A 271 -2.81 29.19 -5.90
C PRO A 271 -2.56 30.48 -6.68
N ALA A 272 -1.41 30.55 -7.34
CA ALA A 272 -1.01 31.69 -8.16
C ALA A 272 -1.56 31.63 -9.59
N GLY A 273 -1.95 30.44 -10.06
CA GLY A 273 -2.57 30.20 -11.36
C GLY A 273 -3.83 29.36 -11.26
N TRP A 274 -4.71 29.49 -12.25
CA TRP A 274 -6.00 28.81 -12.30
C TRP A 274 -6.33 28.31 -13.70
N LEU A 275 -6.48 26.99 -13.85
CA LEU A 275 -6.85 26.35 -15.10
C LEU A 275 -8.22 25.69 -14.99
N THR A 276 -9.05 25.89 -16.00
CA THR A 276 -10.33 25.19 -16.18
C THR A 276 -10.40 24.59 -17.58
N PHE A 277 -11.51 23.93 -17.91
CA PHE A 277 -11.77 23.40 -19.24
C PHE A 277 -13.01 24.07 -19.84
N THR A 278 -13.05 24.19 -21.17
CA THR A 278 -14.23 24.79 -21.87
C THR A 278 -15.39 23.82 -22.00
N GLN A 279 -15.13 22.53 -21.88
CA GLN A 279 -16.13 21.47 -21.81
C GLN A 279 -16.37 21.14 -20.34
N GLY A 280 -17.57 20.64 -20.00
CA GLY A 280 -17.93 20.28 -18.63
C GLY A 280 -18.43 21.44 -17.77
N ASP A 281 -18.64 21.15 -16.49
CA ASP A 281 -19.22 22.11 -15.56
C ASP A 281 -18.22 23.20 -15.19
N ALA A 282 -18.68 24.44 -15.23
CA ALA A 282 -17.92 25.56 -14.69
C ALA A 282 -17.73 25.38 -13.17
N PRO A 283 -16.65 25.92 -12.58
CA PRO A 283 -16.49 25.87 -11.13
C PRO A 283 -17.67 26.55 -10.44
N ALA A 284 -18.15 25.98 -9.35
CA ALA A 284 -19.23 26.58 -8.55
C ALA A 284 -18.88 28.02 -8.15
N ALA A 285 -19.89 28.89 -8.06
CA ALA A 285 -19.68 30.33 -7.81
C ALA A 285 -18.87 30.60 -6.54
N GLU A 286 -19.09 29.80 -5.49
CA GLU A 286 -18.39 29.92 -4.22
C GLU A 286 -16.91 29.49 -4.32
N VAL A 287 -16.59 28.55 -5.21
CA VAL A 287 -15.22 28.13 -5.50
C VAL A 287 -14.50 29.20 -6.31
N GLN A 288 -15.17 29.78 -7.32
CA GLN A 288 -14.63 30.90 -8.10
C GLN A 288 -14.37 32.12 -7.21
N ALA A 289 -15.33 32.48 -6.35
CA ALA A 289 -15.18 33.57 -5.41
C ALA A 289 -14.03 33.34 -4.42
N CYS A 290 -13.83 32.09 -3.98
CA CYS A 290 -12.71 31.73 -3.12
C CYS A 290 -11.36 31.85 -3.85
N ALA A 291 -11.25 31.35 -5.08
CA ALA A 291 -10.03 31.50 -5.89
C ALA A 291 -9.70 32.98 -6.18
N ALA A 292 -10.72 33.80 -6.43
CA ALA A 292 -10.57 35.24 -6.69
C ALA A 292 -10.09 36.05 -5.46
N ARG A 293 -10.09 35.47 -4.25
CA ARG A 293 -9.49 36.10 -3.06
C ARG A 293 -7.96 36.16 -3.16
N PHE A 294 -7.36 35.31 -3.98
CA PHE A 294 -5.92 35.25 -4.20
C PHE A 294 -5.55 35.99 -5.48
N ALA A 295 -4.32 36.52 -5.54
CA ALA A 295 -3.80 37.22 -6.71
C ALA A 295 -3.45 36.22 -7.82
N VAL A 296 -4.47 35.57 -8.41
CA VAL A 296 -4.31 34.65 -9.53
C VAL A 296 -3.82 35.44 -10.74
N ARG A 297 -2.58 35.18 -11.16
CA ARG A 297 -1.91 35.92 -12.23
C ARG A 297 -2.20 35.34 -13.60
N GLY A 298 -2.38 34.02 -13.68
CA GLY A 298 -2.68 33.30 -14.92
C GLY A 298 -3.99 32.53 -14.80
N GLN A 299 -4.98 32.89 -15.61
CA GLN A 299 -6.26 32.19 -15.69
C GLN A 299 -6.55 31.78 -17.13
N LEU A 300 -6.87 30.52 -17.37
CA LEU A 300 -7.17 30.01 -18.70
C LEU A 300 -8.17 28.85 -18.69
N ALA A 301 -9.13 28.87 -19.61
CA ALA A 301 -9.99 27.75 -19.91
C ALA A 301 -9.47 27.01 -21.15
N LEU A 302 -9.07 25.75 -20.99
CA LEU A 302 -8.50 24.92 -22.06
C LEU A 302 -9.60 24.16 -22.83
N PRO A 303 -9.63 24.26 -24.17
CA PRO A 303 -10.37 23.33 -25.01
C PRO A 303 -9.84 21.90 -24.91
N ASN A 304 -10.68 20.91 -25.20
CA ASN A 304 -10.25 19.50 -25.16
C ASN A 304 -9.43 19.07 -26.41
N ALA A 305 -9.65 19.72 -27.55
CA ALA A 305 -8.99 19.37 -28.81
C ALA A 305 -7.61 20.04 -28.96
N PRO A 306 -6.58 19.32 -29.43
CA PRO A 306 -5.20 19.84 -29.49
C PRO A 306 -5.08 21.08 -30.38
N ARG A 307 -5.78 21.11 -31.52
CA ARG A 307 -5.79 22.27 -32.43
C ARG A 307 -6.45 23.50 -31.79
N ALA A 308 -7.51 23.31 -31.01
CA ALA A 308 -8.18 24.41 -30.34
C ALA A 308 -7.32 24.98 -29.20
N VAL A 309 -6.60 24.11 -28.46
CA VAL A 309 -5.59 24.55 -27.48
C VAL A 309 -4.49 25.36 -28.16
N ALA A 310 -3.96 24.88 -29.30
CA ALA A 310 -2.94 25.60 -30.06
C ALA A 310 -3.42 26.97 -30.54
N GLN A 311 -4.70 27.11 -30.91
CA GLN A 311 -5.31 28.39 -31.30
C GLN A 311 -5.45 29.36 -30.13
N VAL A 312 -5.93 28.88 -28.97
CA VAL A 312 -6.04 29.71 -27.76
C VAL A 312 -4.67 30.18 -27.27
N LEU A 313 -3.62 29.40 -27.52
CA LEU A 313 -2.23 29.69 -27.13
C LEU A 313 -1.32 30.01 -28.35
N ALA A 314 -1.90 30.60 -29.40
CA ALA A 314 -1.17 30.86 -30.65
C ALA A 314 0.02 31.81 -30.47
N ASP A 315 -0.10 32.77 -29.55
CA ASP A 315 0.91 33.80 -29.26
C ASP A 315 2.15 33.25 -28.53
N PHE A 316 2.09 32.02 -28.04
CA PHE A 316 3.18 31.38 -27.30
C PHE A 316 3.89 30.33 -28.14
N GLY A 317 5.23 30.29 -28.11
CA GLY A 317 6.00 29.30 -28.87
C GLY A 317 5.78 27.86 -28.39
N ALA A 318 6.01 26.89 -29.28
CA ALA A 318 5.89 25.44 -29.00
C ALA A 318 7.20 24.76 -28.57
N GLU A 319 8.34 25.45 -28.64
CA GLU A 319 9.66 24.90 -28.29
C GLU A 319 9.76 24.52 -26.80
N PRO A 320 10.64 23.62 -26.36
CA PRO A 320 10.82 23.33 -24.95
C PRO A 320 11.08 24.59 -24.09
N CYS A 321 10.54 24.61 -22.87
CA CYS A 321 10.80 25.67 -21.90
C CYS A 321 12.17 25.46 -21.23
N ALA A 322 12.92 26.53 -21.01
CA ALA A 322 14.28 26.46 -20.45
C ALA A 322 14.33 26.49 -18.90
N VAL A 323 13.25 26.10 -18.21
CA VAL A 323 13.21 26.15 -16.74
C VAL A 323 13.90 24.91 -16.17
N PRO A 324 14.96 25.07 -15.36
CA PRO A 324 15.61 23.95 -14.71
C PRO A 324 14.74 23.44 -13.56
N VAL A 325 14.11 22.29 -13.77
CA VAL A 325 13.39 21.54 -12.73
C VAL A 325 14.31 20.46 -12.19
N GLY A 326 14.49 20.40 -10.88
CA GLY A 326 15.30 19.42 -10.17
C GLY A 326 14.46 18.40 -9.38
N PRO A 327 15.09 17.38 -8.77
CA PRO A 327 14.39 16.30 -8.08
C PRO A 327 13.64 16.77 -6.82
N ASP A 328 14.11 17.84 -6.17
CA ASP A 328 13.50 18.36 -4.94
C ASP A 328 12.36 19.36 -5.19
N ASP A 329 12.12 19.71 -6.45
CA ASP A 329 11.10 20.68 -6.81
C ASP A 329 9.70 20.07 -6.69
N LEU A 330 8.76 20.91 -6.26
CA LEU A 330 7.38 20.52 -6.05
C LEU A 330 6.69 20.27 -7.39
N ALA A 331 6.13 19.08 -7.55
CA ALA A 331 5.36 18.67 -8.73
C ALA A 331 3.85 18.76 -8.48
N SER A 332 3.41 18.41 -7.27
CA SER A 332 1.97 18.31 -6.96
C SER A 332 1.68 18.49 -5.48
N ILE A 333 0.46 18.92 -5.17
CA ILE A 333 -0.12 18.91 -3.83
C ILE A 333 -1.39 18.07 -3.86
N THR A 334 -1.41 17.00 -3.05
CA THR A 334 -2.56 16.09 -2.92
C THR A 334 -3.08 16.13 -1.48
N PHE A 335 -4.38 16.36 -1.30
CA PHE A 335 -4.97 16.43 0.05
C PHE A 335 -5.50 15.08 0.53
N THR A 336 -5.19 14.74 1.77
CA THR A 336 -5.72 13.55 2.46
C THR A 336 -6.74 13.93 3.54
N SER A 337 -7.60 12.99 3.93
CA SER A 337 -8.51 13.17 5.07
C SER A 337 -7.70 13.21 6.36
N GLY A 338 -7.43 14.42 6.87
CA GLY A 338 -6.75 14.59 8.14
C GLY A 338 -7.61 14.08 9.29
N SER A 339 -7.00 13.35 10.23
CA SER A 339 -7.64 12.87 11.47
C SER A 339 -8.20 13.99 12.37
N THR A 340 -7.77 15.24 12.13
CA THR A 340 -8.14 16.43 12.88
C THR A 340 -9.32 17.20 12.28
N GLY A 341 -9.93 16.69 11.19
CA GLY A 341 -11.01 17.36 10.45
C GLY A 341 -10.55 18.49 9.53
N GLN A 342 -9.27 18.89 9.61
CA GLN A 342 -8.64 19.82 8.65
C GLN A 342 -7.85 19.01 7.61
N PRO A 343 -7.99 19.32 6.30
CA PRO A 343 -7.29 18.59 5.26
C PRO A 343 -5.78 18.84 5.32
N LYS A 344 -4.98 17.79 5.08
CA LYS A 344 -3.52 17.87 5.09
C LYS A 344 -2.99 17.72 3.66
N GLY A 345 -2.20 18.69 3.22
CA GLY A 345 -1.58 18.68 1.89
C GLY A 345 -0.29 17.87 1.88
N VAL A 346 -0.24 16.81 1.09
CA VAL A 346 0.98 16.06 0.80
C VAL A 346 1.70 16.72 -0.36
N MET A 347 2.92 17.19 -0.11
CA MET A 347 3.78 17.85 -1.09
C MET A 347 4.60 16.83 -1.87
N GLY A 348 4.18 16.52 -3.10
CA GLY A 348 4.86 15.59 -3.99
C GLY A 348 5.94 16.26 -4.83
N ARG A 349 7.15 15.69 -4.87
CA ARG A 349 8.32 16.21 -5.59
C ARG A 349 8.57 15.49 -6.92
N HIS A 350 9.28 16.14 -7.84
CA HIS A 350 9.64 15.54 -9.14
C HIS A 350 10.54 14.30 -9.01
N GLY A 351 11.44 14.26 -8.03
CA GLY A 351 12.38 13.16 -7.82
C GLY A 351 11.68 11.88 -7.40
N SER A 352 10.81 11.99 -6.40
CA SER A 352 9.96 10.88 -5.97
C SER A 352 8.97 10.47 -7.07
N LEU A 353 8.45 11.43 -7.83
CA LEU A 353 7.59 11.16 -8.98
C LEU A 353 8.30 10.28 -10.02
N SER A 354 9.48 10.65 -10.51
CA SER A 354 10.14 9.85 -11.56
C SER A 354 10.81 8.58 -11.06
N HIS A 355 11.18 8.48 -9.78
CA HIS A 355 11.88 7.32 -9.20
C HIS A 355 11.12 5.98 -9.39
N PHE A 356 9.78 6.01 -9.33
CA PHE A 356 8.95 4.80 -9.32
C PHE A 356 8.78 4.14 -10.70
N TYR A 357 8.75 4.93 -11.77
CA TYR A 357 8.39 4.43 -13.10
C TYR A 357 9.41 3.45 -13.70
N PRO A 358 10.74 3.67 -13.62
CA PRO A 358 11.72 2.71 -14.12
C PRO A 358 11.48 1.29 -13.59
N TRP A 359 11.30 1.18 -12.26
CA TRP A 359 11.03 -0.10 -11.61
C TRP A 359 9.70 -0.69 -12.11
N MET A 360 8.63 0.10 -12.06
CA MET A 360 7.28 -0.36 -12.40
C MET A 360 7.22 -0.88 -13.84
N THR A 361 7.80 -0.13 -14.78
CA THR A 361 7.75 -0.46 -16.20
C THR A 361 8.58 -1.69 -16.52
N GLN A 362 9.71 -1.89 -15.84
CA GLN A 362 10.53 -3.09 -15.96
C GLN A 362 9.83 -4.30 -15.33
N ARG A 363 9.30 -4.15 -14.11
CA ARG A 363 8.69 -5.26 -13.34
C ARG A 363 7.48 -5.87 -14.03
N PHE A 364 6.63 -5.02 -14.60
CA PHE A 364 5.37 -5.43 -15.24
C PHE A 364 5.46 -5.44 -16.77
N ALA A 365 6.67 -5.28 -17.33
CA ALA A 365 6.97 -5.30 -18.76
C ALA A 365 6.02 -4.39 -19.56
N PHE A 366 5.98 -3.12 -19.18
CA PHE A 366 5.21 -2.09 -19.90
C PHE A 366 6.00 -1.60 -21.11
N THR A 367 5.30 -1.34 -22.22
CA THR A 367 5.88 -1.00 -23.52
C THR A 367 5.07 0.08 -24.22
N SER A 368 5.61 0.69 -25.28
CA SER A 368 4.90 1.67 -26.09
C SER A 368 3.66 1.13 -26.82
N ALA A 369 3.52 -0.20 -26.91
CA ALA A 369 2.34 -0.84 -27.50
C ALA A 369 1.12 -0.88 -26.56
N ASP A 370 1.31 -0.48 -25.29
CA ASP A 370 0.24 -0.53 -24.29
C ASP A 370 -0.78 0.60 -24.39
N ARG A 371 -1.97 0.28 -23.86
CA ARG A 371 -3.12 1.17 -23.75
C ARG A 371 -3.52 1.23 -22.28
N PHE A 372 -3.15 2.31 -21.62
CA PHE A 372 -3.40 2.56 -20.20
C PHE A 372 -4.75 3.25 -20.01
N SER A 373 -5.51 2.87 -18.99
CA SER A 373 -6.73 3.57 -18.63
C SER A 373 -6.50 4.72 -17.64
N LEU A 374 -7.15 5.86 -17.85
CA LEU A 374 -7.18 6.99 -16.91
C LEU A 374 -8.42 6.92 -16.00
N LEU A 375 -8.40 6.01 -15.02
CA LEU A 375 -9.54 5.68 -14.16
C LEU A 375 -9.43 6.25 -12.75
N SER A 376 -8.21 6.49 -12.27
CA SER A 376 -7.93 6.98 -10.93
C SER A 376 -8.61 8.32 -10.67
N GLY A 377 -9.12 8.54 -9.46
CA GLY A 377 -9.79 9.78 -9.07
C GLY A 377 -8.91 11.03 -9.25
N LEU A 378 -9.50 12.15 -9.66
CA LEU A 378 -8.77 13.30 -10.19
C LEU A 378 -7.91 14.00 -9.14
N ALA A 379 -8.38 14.05 -7.90
CA ALA A 379 -7.66 14.67 -6.78
C ALA A 379 -6.79 13.69 -5.97
N HIS A 380 -6.46 12.50 -6.52
CA HIS A 380 -5.67 11.48 -5.83
C HIS A 380 -4.36 11.15 -6.55
N ASP A 381 -3.32 10.79 -5.81
CA ASP A 381 -1.99 10.50 -6.36
C ASP A 381 -1.92 9.30 -7.33
N PRO A 382 -2.82 8.28 -7.29
CA PRO A 382 -2.85 7.25 -8.34
C PRO A 382 -3.11 7.80 -9.74
N LEU A 383 -3.71 8.99 -9.92
CA LEU A 383 -3.84 9.63 -11.24
C LEU A 383 -2.48 9.82 -11.92
N GLN A 384 -1.45 10.14 -11.14
CA GLN A 384 -0.09 10.30 -11.64
C GLN A 384 0.47 8.98 -12.19
N ARG A 385 0.04 7.84 -11.64
CA ARG A 385 0.41 6.51 -12.14
C ARG A 385 -0.29 6.21 -13.47
N ASP A 386 -1.56 6.58 -13.63
CA ASP A 386 -2.29 6.43 -14.89
C ASP A 386 -1.63 7.20 -16.03
N ILE A 387 -1.25 8.45 -15.76
CA ILE A 387 -0.67 9.34 -16.78
C ILE A 387 0.80 9.00 -17.02
N PHE A 388 1.63 9.10 -15.99
CA PHE A 388 3.07 9.17 -16.21
C PHE A 388 3.72 7.80 -16.44
N THR A 389 3.10 6.69 -16.03
CA THR A 389 3.59 5.36 -16.42
C THR A 389 3.51 5.19 -17.94
N ALA A 390 2.39 5.60 -18.55
CA ALA A 390 2.22 5.52 -19.99
C ALA A 390 3.21 6.42 -20.73
N LEU A 391 3.36 7.69 -20.30
CA LEU A 391 4.32 8.62 -20.89
C LEU A 391 5.78 8.18 -20.69
N TRP A 392 6.08 7.45 -19.63
CA TRP A 392 7.44 6.92 -19.40
C TRP A 392 7.85 5.93 -20.49
N VAL A 393 6.93 5.08 -20.94
CA VAL A 393 7.20 4.01 -21.92
C VAL A 393 6.77 4.33 -23.35
N GLY A 394 6.23 5.52 -23.61
CA GLY A 394 5.74 5.88 -24.95
C GLY A 394 4.40 5.23 -25.30
N ALA A 395 3.57 4.88 -24.31
CA ALA A 395 2.29 4.21 -24.49
C ALA A 395 1.13 5.20 -24.68
N GLN A 396 -0.08 4.67 -24.90
CA GLN A 396 -1.31 5.46 -25.07
C GLN A 396 -2.06 5.57 -23.74
N ILE A 397 -2.53 6.78 -23.40
CA ILE A 397 -3.47 7.03 -22.30
C ILE A 397 -4.87 7.11 -22.88
N HIS A 398 -5.77 6.25 -22.43
CA HIS A 398 -7.18 6.24 -22.83
C HIS A 398 -8.05 6.84 -21.73
N VAL A 399 -8.82 7.86 -22.09
CA VAL A 399 -9.68 8.63 -21.20
C VAL A 399 -11.13 8.17 -21.35
N PRO A 400 -11.77 7.65 -20.28
CA PRO A 400 -13.20 7.33 -20.30
C PRO A 400 -14.05 8.58 -20.08
N ASP A 401 -15.32 8.50 -20.45
CA ASP A 401 -16.32 9.49 -20.03
C ASP A 401 -16.51 9.38 -18.50
N GLY A 402 -16.08 10.43 -17.80
CA GLY A 402 -16.18 10.48 -16.34
C GLY A 402 -17.61 10.48 -15.80
N THR A 403 -18.59 10.92 -16.59
CA THR A 403 -20.01 10.98 -16.19
C THR A 403 -20.69 9.62 -16.30
N GLU A 404 -20.20 8.74 -17.17
CA GLU A 404 -20.74 7.40 -17.39
C GLU A 404 -20.00 6.32 -16.61
N LEU A 405 -18.85 6.63 -16.00
CA LEU A 405 -17.93 5.66 -15.40
C LEU A 405 -18.60 4.68 -14.41
N TRP A 406 -19.57 5.19 -13.64
CA TRP A 406 -20.29 4.44 -12.60
C TRP A 406 -21.61 3.85 -13.09
N GLN A 407 -21.99 4.08 -14.35
CA GLN A 407 -23.19 3.50 -14.93
C GLN A 407 -23.01 1.99 -15.17
N PRO A 408 -24.00 1.16 -14.82
CA PRO A 408 -23.93 -0.29 -15.03
C PRO A 408 -23.53 -0.67 -16.46
N GLY A 409 -22.51 -1.51 -16.59
CA GLY A 409 -22.03 -2.03 -17.87
C GLY A 409 -21.29 -1.04 -18.77
N TYR A 410 -21.12 0.24 -18.40
CA TYR A 410 -20.31 1.19 -19.18
C TYR A 410 -18.82 0.79 -19.16
N LEU A 411 -18.21 0.74 -17.97
CA LEU A 411 -16.78 0.48 -17.81
C LEU A 411 -16.29 -0.79 -18.53
N PRO A 412 -16.91 -1.98 -18.39
CA PRO A 412 -16.46 -3.17 -19.11
C PRO A 412 -16.60 -3.04 -20.63
N ARG A 413 -17.65 -2.39 -21.14
CA ARG A 413 -17.80 -2.11 -22.59
C ARG A 413 -16.74 -1.14 -23.09
N TRP A 414 -16.43 -0.10 -22.31
CA TRP A 414 -15.41 0.88 -22.65
C TRP A 414 -14.02 0.23 -22.69
N LEU A 415 -13.66 -0.57 -21.66
CA LEU A 415 -12.39 -1.31 -21.63
C LEU A 415 -12.23 -2.22 -22.86
N ALA A 416 -13.30 -2.92 -23.24
CA ALA A 416 -13.33 -3.77 -24.43
C ALA A 416 -13.19 -2.94 -25.72
N ALA A 417 -14.00 -1.88 -25.89
CA ALA A 417 -13.99 -1.06 -27.10
C ALA A 417 -12.64 -0.36 -27.32
N GLN A 418 -12.00 0.10 -26.25
CA GLN A 418 -10.70 0.77 -26.29
C GLN A 418 -9.51 -0.21 -26.30
N GLN A 419 -9.77 -1.51 -26.19
CA GLN A 419 -8.74 -2.57 -26.14
C GLN A 419 -7.69 -2.31 -25.06
N ILE A 420 -8.13 -1.88 -23.87
CA ILE A 420 -7.23 -1.52 -22.77
C ILE A 420 -6.36 -2.71 -22.37
N THR A 421 -5.05 -2.50 -22.32
CA THR A 421 -4.07 -3.54 -21.96
C THR A 421 -3.64 -3.45 -20.50
N VAL A 422 -3.60 -2.23 -19.95
CA VAL A 422 -3.23 -1.97 -18.56
C VAL A 422 -4.30 -1.12 -17.88
N ALA A 423 -4.95 -1.67 -16.87
CA ALA A 423 -5.95 -0.97 -16.08
C ALA A 423 -5.45 -0.73 -14.65
N HIS A 424 -5.45 0.54 -14.26
CA HIS A 424 -5.32 0.93 -12.86
C HIS A 424 -6.71 1.03 -12.24
N LEU A 425 -6.95 0.24 -11.21
CA LEU A 425 -8.27 0.06 -10.60
C LEU A 425 -8.20 0.26 -9.08
N ILE A 426 -9.36 0.52 -8.49
CA ILE A 426 -9.59 0.31 -7.06
C ILE A 426 -10.53 -0.89 -6.91
N PRO A 427 -10.44 -1.69 -5.83
CA PRO A 427 -11.30 -2.85 -5.63
C PRO A 427 -12.80 -2.57 -5.76
N SER A 428 -13.30 -1.42 -5.30
CA SER A 428 -14.69 -1.01 -5.47
C SER A 428 -15.14 -0.90 -6.94
N MET A 429 -14.24 -0.59 -7.88
CA MET A 429 -14.55 -0.61 -9.32
C MET A 429 -14.83 -2.01 -9.87
N VAL A 430 -14.38 -3.07 -9.18
CA VAL A 430 -14.69 -4.45 -9.58
C VAL A 430 -16.19 -4.73 -9.52
N HIS A 431 -16.92 -4.10 -8.60
CA HIS A 431 -18.37 -4.21 -8.54
C HIS A 431 -19.03 -3.64 -9.80
N VAL A 432 -18.51 -2.54 -10.35
CA VAL A 432 -18.98 -1.97 -11.63
C VAL A 432 -18.63 -2.87 -12.80
N LEU A 433 -17.42 -3.46 -12.79
CA LEU A 433 -17.01 -4.44 -13.79
C LEU A 433 -17.91 -5.69 -13.77
N ALA A 434 -18.30 -6.16 -12.59
CA ALA A 434 -19.16 -7.33 -12.43
C ALA A 434 -20.59 -7.12 -12.98
N LEU A 435 -21.01 -5.87 -13.22
CA LEU A 435 -22.26 -5.53 -13.92
C LEU A 435 -22.12 -5.60 -15.44
N ALA A 436 -21.07 -6.25 -15.95
CA ALA A 436 -20.88 -6.49 -17.37
C ALA A 436 -22.06 -7.31 -17.96
N PRO A 437 -22.55 -6.94 -19.16
CA PRO A 437 -23.42 -7.81 -19.93
C PRO A 437 -22.77 -9.18 -20.15
N ASN A 438 -23.57 -10.26 -20.11
CA ASN A 438 -23.12 -11.66 -20.09
C ASN A 438 -22.09 -12.07 -21.18
N GLU A 439 -21.94 -11.30 -22.25
CA GLU A 439 -21.02 -11.57 -23.37
C GLU A 439 -19.74 -10.73 -23.34
N THR A 440 -19.59 -9.82 -22.38
CA THR A 440 -18.44 -8.90 -22.36
C THR A 440 -17.19 -9.64 -21.86
N GLN A 441 -16.15 -9.64 -22.70
CA GLN A 441 -14.84 -10.17 -22.38
C GLN A 441 -13.79 -9.09 -22.63
N LEU A 442 -12.69 -9.16 -21.88
CA LEU A 442 -11.58 -8.21 -21.92
C LEU A 442 -10.29 -8.92 -22.36
N PRO A 443 -10.21 -9.46 -23.60
CA PRO A 443 -9.09 -10.27 -24.04
C PRO A 443 -7.77 -9.48 -24.16
N ALA A 444 -7.84 -8.16 -24.33
CA ALA A 444 -6.68 -7.28 -24.39
C ALA A 444 -6.07 -6.98 -23.02
N LEU A 445 -6.86 -7.10 -21.94
CA LEU A 445 -6.44 -6.70 -20.60
C LEU A 445 -5.42 -7.71 -20.05
N ARG A 446 -4.15 -7.31 -20.04
CA ARG A 446 -3.03 -8.13 -19.56
C ARG A 446 -2.61 -7.83 -18.13
N GLN A 447 -2.84 -6.60 -17.66
CA GLN A 447 -2.39 -6.14 -16.35
C GLN A 447 -3.51 -5.35 -15.67
N ALA A 448 -3.99 -5.83 -14.52
CA ALA A 448 -4.96 -5.16 -13.67
C ALA A 448 -4.30 -4.86 -12.32
N LEU A 449 -4.02 -3.58 -12.07
CA LEU A 449 -3.31 -3.13 -10.88
C LEU A 449 -4.27 -2.43 -9.93
N PHE A 450 -4.38 -2.96 -8.71
CA PHE A 450 -5.27 -2.48 -7.66
C PHE A 450 -4.49 -1.69 -6.61
N VAL A 451 -5.04 -0.61 -6.09
CA VAL A 451 -4.46 0.15 -4.96
C VAL A 451 -5.56 0.81 -4.15
N GLY A 452 -5.27 1.18 -2.90
CA GLY A 452 -6.10 2.08 -2.10
C GLY A 452 -7.21 1.42 -1.28
N GLU A 453 -7.56 0.17 -1.54
CA GLU A 453 -8.53 -0.61 -0.74
C GLU A 453 -8.09 -2.07 -0.62
N SER A 454 -8.77 -2.83 0.24
CA SER A 454 -8.53 -4.27 0.41
C SER A 454 -8.96 -5.05 -0.83
N LEU A 455 -8.01 -5.72 -1.49
CA LEU A 455 -8.28 -6.66 -2.57
C LEU A 455 -8.65 -8.05 -1.99
N THR A 456 -9.86 -8.53 -2.28
CA THR A 456 -10.38 -9.82 -1.79
C THR A 456 -10.30 -10.90 -2.87
N GLN A 457 -10.42 -12.17 -2.49
CA GLN A 457 -10.51 -13.28 -3.44
C GLN A 457 -11.73 -13.16 -4.37
N GLN A 458 -12.85 -12.62 -3.86
CA GLN A 458 -14.05 -12.38 -4.67
C GLN A 458 -13.77 -11.37 -5.79
N HIS A 459 -13.08 -10.27 -5.48
CA HIS A 459 -12.68 -9.29 -6.50
C HIS A 459 -11.81 -9.94 -7.59
N VAL A 460 -10.83 -10.74 -7.18
CA VAL A 460 -9.93 -11.47 -8.10
C VAL A 460 -10.72 -12.40 -9.02
N GLN A 461 -11.67 -13.16 -8.48
CA GLN A 461 -12.50 -14.08 -9.26
C GLN A 461 -13.37 -13.34 -10.28
N GLN A 462 -14.00 -12.22 -9.89
CA GLN A 462 -14.82 -11.41 -10.78
C GLN A 462 -14.01 -10.81 -11.94
N VAL A 463 -12.81 -10.32 -11.67
CA VAL A 463 -11.91 -9.80 -12.72
C VAL A 463 -11.51 -10.92 -13.69
N ARG A 464 -11.16 -12.12 -13.18
CA ARG A 464 -10.80 -13.27 -14.01
C ARG A 464 -11.96 -13.84 -14.84
N GLN A 465 -13.21 -13.64 -14.43
CA GLN A 465 -14.38 -14.00 -15.25
C GLN A 465 -14.47 -13.16 -16.55
N LEU A 466 -14.01 -11.91 -16.50
CA LEU A 466 -13.99 -11.00 -17.65
C LEU A 466 -12.69 -11.08 -18.45
N ALA A 467 -11.57 -11.36 -17.76
CA ALA A 467 -10.24 -11.44 -18.35
C ALA A 467 -9.48 -12.66 -17.78
N PRO A 468 -9.67 -13.87 -18.33
CA PRO A 468 -9.09 -15.09 -17.78
C PRO A 468 -7.55 -15.10 -17.69
N ASN A 469 -6.88 -14.37 -18.59
CA ASN A 469 -5.42 -14.33 -18.71
C ASN A 469 -4.78 -13.10 -18.07
N VAL A 470 -5.54 -12.31 -17.30
CA VAL A 470 -5.03 -11.07 -16.71
C VAL A 470 -4.10 -11.33 -15.52
N ASN A 471 -2.98 -10.64 -15.48
CA ASN A 471 -2.15 -10.56 -14.29
C ASN A 471 -2.78 -9.54 -13.33
N ILE A 472 -3.08 -9.98 -12.11
CA ILE A 472 -3.66 -9.13 -11.08
C ILE A 472 -2.58 -8.75 -10.08
N ILE A 473 -2.35 -7.46 -9.92
CA ILE A 473 -1.33 -6.91 -9.02
C ILE A 473 -2.04 -6.12 -7.94
N ASN A 474 -1.84 -6.52 -6.69
CA ASN A 474 -2.23 -5.73 -5.54
C ASN A 474 -1.07 -4.80 -5.16
N LEU A 475 -1.28 -3.50 -5.22
CA LEU A 475 -0.32 -2.48 -4.80
C LEU A 475 -0.76 -1.89 -3.46
N TYR A 476 0.19 -1.57 -2.62
CA TYR A 476 -0.04 -0.87 -1.36
C TYR A 476 0.84 0.38 -1.28
N GLY A 477 0.26 1.48 -0.85
CA GLY A 477 0.93 2.75 -0.60
C GLY A 477 0.01 3.75 0.05
N ALA A 478 0.61 4.74 0.70
CA ALA A 478 -0.06 5.94 1.20
C ALA A 478 0.33 7.14 0.32
N SER A 479 -0.48 8.19 0.30
CA SER A 479 -0.18 9.39 -0.48
C SER A 479 1.16 10.02 -0.08
N GLU A 480 1.55 9.94 1.20
CA GLU A 480 2.84 10.38 1.75
C GLU A 480 4.04 9.63 1.16
N THR A 481 3.83 8.42 0.66
CA THR A 481 4.85 7.58 0.03
C THR A 481 4.79 7.58 -1.50
N GLN A 482 3.86 8.37 -2.07
CA GLN A 482 3.61 8.57 -3.51
C GLN A 482 3.36 7.29 -4.31
N ARG A 483 2.07 6.92 -4.45
CA ARG A 483 1.49 5.84 -5.28
C ARG A 483 1.55 4.43 -4.69
N ALA A 484 2.73 3.83 -4.53
CA ALA A 484 2.89 2.48 -4.01
C ALA A 484 4.31 2.21 -3.49
N VAL A 485 4.41 1.48 -2.38
CA VAL A 485 5.67 1.05 -1.74
C VAL A 485 5.86 -0.46 -1.71
N SER A 486 4.78 -1.22 -1.84
CA SER A 486 4.84 -2.67 -1.92
C SER A 486 3.79 -3.21 -2.90
N TYR A 487 4.01 -4.44 -3.35
CA TYR A 487 3.14 -5.10 -4.29
C TYR A 487 3.05 -6.61 -4.01
N HIS A 488 1.97 -7.21 -4.46
CA HIS A 488 1.76 -8.65 -4.47
C HIS A 488 1.11 -9.04 -5.80
N GLU A 489 1.77 -9.92 -6.55
CA GLU A 489 1.18 -10.54 -7.75
C GLU A 489 0.29 -11.70 -7.30
N VAL A 490 -1.01 -11.58 -7.57
CA VAL A 490 -1.98 -12.59 -7.17
C VAL A 490 -1.78 -13.85 -8.02
N PRO A 491 -1.42 -15.01 -7.42
CA PRO A 491 -1.12 -16.21 -8.17
C PRO A 491 -2.29 -16.64 -9.06
N ASN A 492 -1.99 -17.11 -10.28
CA ASN A 492 -3.00 -17.77 -11.09
C ASN A 492 -3.16 -19.19 -10.56
N ILE A 493 -4.23 -19.42 -9.81
CA ILE A 493 -4.57 -20.72 -9.26
C ILE A 493 -5.56 -21.33 -10.24
N GLY A 494 -5.13 -22.35 -10.98
CA GLY A 494 -6.03 -23.12 -11.82
C GLY A 494 -7.11 -23.82 -10.97
N PRO A 495 -8.20 -24.33 -11.60
CA PRO A 495 -9.31 -24.98 -10.87
C PRO A 495 -8.88 -26.17 -9.97
N ASN A 496 -7.67 -26.70 -10.15
CA ASN A 496 -7.10 -27.81 -9.36
C ASN A 496 -6.11 -27.36 -8.27
N GLY A 497 -5.99 -26.06 -7.96
CA GLY A 497 -5.08 -25.58 -6.91
C GLY A 497 -3.60 -25.49 -7.31
N ALA A 498 -3.24 -25.83 -8.55
CA ALA A 498 -1.88 -25.68 -9.05
C ALA A 498 -1.59 -24.21 -9.40
N THR A 499 -0.54 -23.66 -8.80
CA THR A 499 0.01 -22.33 -9.09
C THR A 499 0.89 -22.40 -10.33
N ASP A 500 0.59 -21.57 -11.33
CA ASP A 500 1.47 -21.40 -12.49
C ASP A 500 2.64 -20.48 -12.10
N HIS A 501 3.77 -21.08 -11.67
CA HIS A 501 4.95 -20.36 -11.17
C HIS A 501 5.81 -19.71 -12.27
N ALA A 502 5.34 -19.66 -13.52
CA ALA A 502 6.14 -19.22 -14.66
C ALA A 502 6.62 -17.75 -14.62
N HIS A 503 6.15 -16.91 -13.67
CA HIS A 503 6.48 -15.48 -13.62
C HIS A 503 7.04 -14.96 -12.28
N SER A 504 7.16 -15.78 -11.23
CA SER A 504 7.65 -15.29 -9.92
C SER A 504 9.17 -15.16 -9.79
N GLU A 505 9.95 -15.74 -10.72
CA GLU A 505 11.42 -15.67 -10.72
C GLU A 505 11.94 -14.91 -11.94
N ARG A 506 11.72 -13.60 -12.00
CA ARG A 506 12.68 -12.74 -12.70
C ARG A 506 13.65 -12.21 -11.65
N PRO A 507 14.92 -12.65 -11.61
CA PRO A 507 15.88 -12.07 -10.69
C PRO A 507 15.96 -10.57 -10.96
N ALA A 508 15.95 -9.77 -9.89
CA ALA A 508 16.36 -8.39 -9.96
C ALA A 508 17.77 -8.38 -10.57
N GLN A 509 17.88 -8.02 -11.86
CA GLN A 509 19.17 -7.89 -12.50
C GLN A 509 19.93 -6.82 -11.72
N ALA A 510 21.03 -7.25 -11.10
CA ALA A 510 21.98 -6.37 -10.45
C ALA A 510 22.35 -5.24 -11.41
N GLN A 511 22.19 -3.99 -10.95
CA GLN A 511 22.72 -2.83 -11.64
C GLN A 511 24.22 -3.06 -11.92
N PRO A 512 24.71 -2.95 -13.16
CA PRO A 512 26.14 -2.90 -13.38
C PRO A 512 26.69 -1.63 -12.72
N LYS A 513 27.81 -1.79 -12.01
CA LYS A 513 28.55 -0.74 -11.30
C LYS A 513 28.90 0.45 -12.18
#